data_AF-A0A6P6DNK1-F1
#
_entry.id   AF-A0A6P6DNK1-F1
#
_cell.length_a   1.000
_cell.length_b   1.000
_cell.length_c   1.000
_cell.angle_alpha   90.00
_cell.angle_beta   90.00
_cell.angle_gamma   90.00
#
_symmetry.space_group_name_H-M   'P 1'
#
loop_
_entity.id
_entity.type
_entity.pdbx_description
1 polymer ?
#
loop_
_entity_poly.entity_id
_entity_poly.type
_entity_poly.pdbx_seq_one_letter_code
_entity_poly.pdbx_strand_id
1 'polypeptide(L)'
;MHCTYLHTMNGSSGFPTGRNLNGKSHFREIIEPMYFYIGIVFGLQGIYVTALFVTSWLMSGTWLAGMLTVAWFIINRVDTTRIEYSIPLRENWALPYFACQVAALTGHLKSNLNTYAERFCYLLMSASTYTFMMMCEYSHYLLFLQAVSLFLLDIFTVEQGDKIHEVYKIYIFSLFLGYLLQFENPALLVSPLLSFVSALMLTKCLQLNVKKGTFVAKIKKVINFYLECTLPVTLNMIIKMFVPHTESEHMLEFLEVKFGLNMTKNFTVNWLLCQESLQTPSQDFFLRLTQSSLLPFYILVLIICLLSMMQVIFRRLNGKSLKETVAIEDGRIGERPEIIYHIIHTILLGSLAMVLEGLKYIWTPYVCMLAAFGVCSPELWMTLFKWLRLRTVHPILLALILRNFCRTWTLETLKGS
;
A
#
# COMPACT_ATOMS: atom_id res chain seq x y z
N MET A 1 25.19 1.11 -19.23
CA MET A 1 25.55 0.53 -20.54
C MET A 1 24.34 -0.21 -21.07
N HIS A 2 23.73 0.33 -22.12
CA HIS A 2 22.56 -0.22 -22.80
C HIS A 2 22.88 -1.59 -23.42
N CYS A 3 22.08 -2.61 -23.10
CA CYS A 3 22.09 -3.86 -23.84
C CYS A 3 20.99 -3.79 -24.91
N THR A 4 21.39 -3.35 -26.10
CA THR A 4 20.55 -3.32 -27.30
C THR A 4 20.63 -4.71 -27.96
N TYR A 5 19.63 -5.57 -27.74
CA TYR A 5 19.43 -6.74 -28.57
C TYR A 5 18.39 -6.41 -29.64
N LEU A 6 18.86 -5.92 -30.79
CA LEU A 6 18.07 -5.82 -32.01
C LEU A 6 18.88 -6.35 -33.20
N HIS A 7 18.42 -7.50 -33.69
CA HIS A 7 18.38 -7.92 -35.09
C HIS A 7 19.55 -7.57 -36.02
N THR A 8 20.37 -8.58 -36.31
CA THR A 8 20.98 -8.77 -37.64
C THR A 8 21.14 -10.27 -37.92
N MET A 9 20.15 -10.88 -38.59
CA MET A 9 20.36 -12.08 -39.40
C MET A 9 20.11 -11.69 -40.85
N ASN A 10 21.19 -11.37 -41.57
CA ASN A 10 21.17 -11.26 -43.02
C ASN A 10 21.82 -12.53 -43.57
N GLY A 11 21.08 -13.23 -44.42
CA GLY A 11 21.39 -14.60 -44.85
C GLY A 11 22.55 -14.69 -45.83
N SER A 12 23.20 -15.86 -45.84
CA SER A 12 23.93 -16.39 -47.00
C SER A 12 24.03 -17.91 -46.88
N SER A 13 23.27 -18.60 -47.74
CA SER A 13 23.59 -19.86 -48.43
C SER A 13 24.34 -20.97 -47.67
N GLY A 14 23.60 -22.02 -47.32
CA GLY A 14 24.14 -23.35 -47.07
C GLY A 14 23.04 -24.29 -46.58
N PHE A 15 22.48 -25.11 -47.47
CA PHE A 15 21.67 -26.27 -47.06
C PHE A 15 22.60 -27.36 -46.51
N PRO A 16 22.36 -27.87 -45.30
CA PRO A 16 22.55 -29.28 -45.05
C PRO A 16 21.19 -29.90 -44.72
N THR A 17 20.75 -30.77 -45.62
CA THR A 17 19.76 -31.81 -45.40
C THR A 17 20.25 -32.76 -44.31
N GLY A 18 19.96 -32.44 -43.05
CA GLY A 18 20.28 -33.27 -41.89
C GLY A 18 19.40 -32.88 -40.71
N ARG A 19 18.62 -33.84 -40.22
CA ARG A 19 17.67 -33.71 -39.10
C ARG A 19 18.23 -32.91 -37.92
N ASN A 20 17.80 -31.65 -37.79
CA ASN A 20 18.05 -30.84 -36.60
C ASN A 20 16.82 -30.87 -35.68
N LEU A 21 16.45 -32.08 -35.25
CA LEU A 21 15.44 -32.27 -34.19
C LEU A 21 15.95 -31.72 -32.84
N ASN A 22 17.27 -31.70 -32.64
CA ASN A 22 17.91 -31.19 -31.42
C ASN A 22 17.85 -29.66 -31.29
N GLY A 23 17.90 -28.90 -32.39
CA GLY A 23 17.75 -27.44 -32.34
C GLY A 23 16.31 -27.00 -32.03
N LYS A 24 15.31 -27.75 -32.53
CA LYS A 24 13.89 -27.52 -32.22
C LYS A 24 13.52 -27.99 -30.81
N SER A 25 14.09 -29.08 -30.31
CA SER A 25 13.88 -29.53 -28.92
C SER A 25 14.53 -28.55 -27.93
N HIS A 26 15.77 -28.13 -28.17
CA HIS A 26 16.48 -27.20 -27.30
C HIS A 26 15.83 -25.80 -27.27
N PHE A 27 15.30 -25.31 -28.40
CA PHE A 27 14.53 -24.07 -28.45
C PHE A 27 13.18 -24.19 -27.71
N ARG A 28 12.52 -25.35 -27.83
CA ARG A 28 11.25 -25.62 -27.13
C ARG A 28 11.46 -25.78 -25.61
N GLU A 29 12.55 -26.41 -25.18
CA GLU A 29 12.96 -26.55 -23.78
C GLU A 29 13.29 -25.20 -23.11
N ILE A 30 13.81 -24.22 -23.86
CA ILE A 30 14.05 -22.86 -23.34
C ILE A 30 12.77 -22.02 -23.31
N ILE A 31 11.86 -22.22 -24.27
CA ILE A 31 10.67 -21.39 -24.45
C ILE A 31 9.53 -21.74 -23.49
N GLU A 32 9.37 -23.02 -23.17
CA GLU A 32 8.35 -23.51 -22.26
C GLU A 32 8.43 -22.88 -20.85
N PRO A 33 9.61 -22.79 -20.18
CA PRO A 33 9.71 -22.11 -18.88
C PRO A 33 9.49 -20.60 -18.97
N MET A 34 9.82 -19.96 -20.11
CA MET A 34 9.56 -18.53 -20.30
C MET A 34 8.05 -18.24 -20.38
N TYR A 35 7.29 -19.01 -21.17
CA TYR A 35 5.83 -18.84 -21.23
C TYR A 35 5.14 -19.19 -19.91
N PHE A 36 5.62 -20.22 -19.21
CA PHE A 36 5.13 -20.55 -17.87
C PHE A 36 5.34 -19.38 -16.90
N TYR A 37 6.54 -18.81 -16.86
CA TYR A 37 6.86 -17.65 -16.03
C TYR A 37 5.95 -16.45 -16.35
N ILE A 38 5.84 -16.10 -17.62
CA ILE A 38 4.98 -15.00 -18.10
C ILE A 38 3.52 -15.25 -17.69
N GLY A 39 3.03 -16.48 -17.88
CA GLY A 39 1.68 -16.89 -17.51
C GLY A 39 1.40 -16.71 -16.01
N ILE A 40 2.34 -17.09 -15.14
CA ILE A 40 2.21 -16.89 -13.69
C ILE A 40 2.18 -15.40 -13.35
N VAL A 41 3.09 -14.59 -13.92
CA VAL A 41 3.13 -13.15 -13.65
C VAL A 41 1.81 -12.49 -14.05
N PHE A 42 1.24 -12.84 -15.21
CA PHE A 42 -0.07 -12.34 -15.60
C PHE A 42 -1.19 -12.81 -14.65
N GLY A 43 -1.18 -14.07 -14.23
CA GLY A 43 -2.13 -14.59 -13.24
C GLY A 43 -2.06 -13.83 -11.91
N LEU A 44 -0.85 -13.57 -11.42
CA LEU A 44 -0.60 -12.77 -10.22
C LEU A 44 -1.11 -11.33 -10.37
N GLN A 45 -1.05 -10.76 -11.57
CA GLN A 45 -1.55 -9.41 -11.83
C GLN A 45 -3.09 -9.38 -11.88
N GLY A 46 -3.72 -10.48 -12.32
CA GLY A 46 -5.14 -10.70 -12.11
C GLY A 46 -5.52 -10.71 -10.62
N ILE A 47 -4.73 -11.40 -9.78
CA ILE A 47 -4.91 -11.42 -8.32
C ILE A 47 -4.73 -10.00 -7.74
N TYR A 48 -3.72 -9.26 -8.18
CA TYR A 48 -3.45 -7.89 -7.75
C TYR A 48 -4.65 -6.96 -7.96
N VAL A 49 -5.18 -6.94 -9.20
CA VAL A 49 -6.34 -6.12 -9.55
C VAL A 49 -7.60 -6.58 -8.82
N THR A 50 -7.76 -7.90 -8.62
CA THR A 50 -8.87 -8.47 -7.83
C THR A 50 -8.81 -8.03 -6.37
N ALA A 51 -7.62 -8.02 -5.76
CA ALA A 51 -7.46 -7.56 -4.38
C ALA A 51 -7.81 -6.06 -4.24
N LEU A 52 -7.42 -5.22 -5.21
CA LEU A 52 -7.82 -3.81 -5.25
C LEU A 52 -9.35 -3.65 -5.41
N PHE A 53 -9.97 -4.44 -6.29
CA PHE A 53 -11.42 -4.49 -6.47
C PHE A 53 -12.12 -4.82 -5.14
N VAL A 54 -11.67 -5.89 -4.45
CA VAL A 54 -12.25 -6.33 -3.18
C VAL A 54 -12.07 -5.27 -2.11
N THR A 55 -10.90 -4.64 -2.02
CA THR A 55 -10.65 -3.59 -1.01
C THR A 55 -11.59 -2.40 -1.21
N SER A 56 -11.74 -1.90 -2.44
CA SER A 56 -12.64 -0.79 -2.75
C SER A 56 -14.11 -1.15 -2.48
N TRP A 57 -14.51 -2.38 -2.80
CA TRP A 57 -15.85 -2.88 -2.46
C TRP A 57 -16.05 -2.96 -0.94
N LEU A 58 -15.10 -3.51 -0.19
CA LEU A 58 -15.19 -3.64 1.26
C LEU A 58 -15.36 -2.28 1.96
N MET A 59 -14.68 -1.24 1.48
CA MET A 59 -14.77 0.12 2.03
C MET A 59 -16.06 0.85 1.64
N SER A 60 -16.51 0.73 0.39
CA SER A 60 -17.68 1.47 -0.12
C SER A 60 -19.01 0.77 0.15
N GLY A 61 -18.99 -0.54 0.36
CA GLY A 61 -20.18 -1.39 0.43
C GLY A 61 -20.81 -1.70 -0.93
N THR A 62 -20.24 -1.24 -2.05
CA THR A 62 -20.79 -1.44 -3.40
C THR A 62 -19.78 -2.12 -4.33
N TRP A 63 -20.24 -3.10 -5.12
CA TRP A 63 -19.40 -3.77 -6.11
C TRP A 63 -19.00 -2.82 -7.26
N LEU A 64 -19.77 -1.76 -7.49
CA LEU A 64 -19.50 -0.73 -8.49
C LEU A 64 -18.17 0.00 -8.23
N ALA A 65 -17.83 0.23 -6.96
CA ALA A 65 -16.53 0.80 -6.59
C ALA A 65 -15.37 -0.10 -7.03
N GLY A 66 -15.53 -1.41 -6.88
CA GLY A 66 -14.58 -2.38 -7.39
C GLY A 66 -14.42 -2.27 -8.91
N MET A 67 -15.53 -2.24 -9.66
CA MET A 67 -15.47 -2.13 -11.13
C MET A 67 -14.79 -0.84 -11.59
N LEU A 68 -15.08 0.28 -10.91
CA LEU A 68 -14.45 1.56 -11.21
C LEU A 68 -12.95 1.55 -10.89
N THR A 69 -12.54 0.84 -9.83
CA THR A 69 -11.11 0.62 -9.52
C THR A 69 -10.40 -0.09 -10.67
N VAL A 70 -11.00 -1.16 -11.21
CA VAL A 70 -10.45 -1.92 -12.35
C VAL A 70 -10.39 -1.05 -13.61
N ALA A 71 -11.44 -0.28 -13.88
CA ALA A 71 -11.46 0.62 -15.04
C ALA A 71 -10.32 1.65 -14.97
N TRP A 72 -10.15 2.35 -13.84
CA TRP A 72 -9.06 3.30 -13.68
C TRP A 72 -7.68 2.65 -13.66
N PHE A 73 -7.56 1.43 -13.15
CA PHE A 73 -6.33 0.66 -13.22
C PHE A 73 -5.90 0.39 -14.67
N ILE A 74 -6.84 -0.02 -15.52
CA ILE A 74 -6.58 -0.30 -16.95
C ILE A 74 -6.29 0.98 -17.73
N ILE A 75 -7.05 2.06 -17.50
CA ILE A 75 -6.84 3.35 -18.17
C ILE A 75 -5.44 3.90 -17.87
N ASN A 76 -4.99 3.77 -16.62
CA ASN A 76 -3.68 4.26 -16.18
C ASN A 76 -2.62 3.15 -16.15
N ARG A 77 -2.74 2.11 -17.00
CA ARG A 77 -1.85 0.93 -16.97
C ARG A 77 -0.36 1.25 -16.99
N VAL A 78 0.01 2.32 -17.70
CA VAL A 78 1.39 2.82 -17.84
C VAL A 78 2.00 3.21 -16.49
N ASP A 79 1.18 3.67 -15.56
CA ASP A 79 1.59 4.18 -14.26
C ASP A 79 1.17 3.25 -13.09
N THR A 80 0.36 2.23 -13.35
CA THR A 80 -0.09 1.24 -12.35
C THR A 80 0.70 -0.06 -12.38
N THR A 81 1.35 -0.40 -13.49
CA THR A 81 2.13 -1.64 -13.59
C THR A 81 3.36 -1.50 -14.48
N ARG A 82 4.40 -2.29 -14.19
CA ARG A 82 5.66 -2.33 -14.97
C ARG A 82 5.76 -3.50 -15.93
N ILE A 83 4.75 -4.37 -15.99
CA ILE A 83 4.80 -5.61 -16.80
C ILE A 83 5.13 -5.31 -18.26
N GLU A 84 4.59 -4.21 -18.81
CA GLU A 84 4.78 -3.84 -20.22
C GLU A 84 6.24 -3.52 -20.55
N TYR A 85 7.02 -3.03 -19.57
CA TYR A 85 8.42 -2.63 -19.76
C TYR A 85 9.41 -3.69 -19.23
N SER A 86 9.09 -4.36 -18.13
CA SER A 86 9.97 -5.33 -17.47
C SER A 86 9.16 -6.43 -16.79
N ILE A 87 8.88 -7.51 -17.52
CA ILE A 87 8.18 -8.70 -17.01
C ILE A 87 8.95 -9.40 -15.85
N PRO A 88 10.29 -9.61 -15.89
CA PRO A 88 10.98 -10.40 -14.88
C PRO A 88 11.30 -9.67 -13.57
N LEU A 89 10.68 -8.52 -13.29
CA LEU A 89 10.89 -7.77 -12.05
C LEU A 89 10.27 -8.48 -10.84
N ARG A 90 10.99 -8.53 -9.71
CA ARG A 90 10.50 -9.15 -8.46
C ARG A 90 9.27 -8.45 -7.89
N GLU A 91 9.13 -7.15 -8.14
CA GLU A 91 7.98 -6.34 -7.73
C GLU A 91 6.68 -6.82 -8.39
N ASN A 92 6.74 -7.32 -9.63
CA ASN A 92 5.57 -7.88 -10.31
C ASN A 92 5.05 -9.16 -9.61
N TRP A 93 5.90 -9.84 -8.84
CA TRP A 93 5.52 -10.96 -7.97
C TRP A 93 5.03 -10.49 -6.61
N ALA A 94 5.70 -9.51 -6.02
CA ALA A 94 5.45 -9.09 -4.65
C ALA A 94 4.18 -8.24 -4.47
N LEU A 95 3.93 -7.26 -5.36
CA LEU A 95 2.79 -6.33 -5.25
C LEU A 95 1.40 -7.01 -5.17
N PRO A 96 1.12 -8.09 -5.92
CA PRO A 96 -0.09 -8.90 -5.74
C PRO A 96 -0.34 -9.34 -4.30
N TYR A 97 0.70 -9.85 -3.63
CA TYR A 97 0.60 -10.31 -2.24
C TYR A 97 0.41 -9.13 -1.28
N PHE A 98 1.06 -8.00 -1.54
CA PHE A 98 0.84 -6.78 -0.76
C PHE A 98 -0.61 -6.28 -0.89
N ALA A 99 -1.20 -6.27 -2.09
CA ALA A 99 -2.62 -5.90 -2.22
C ALA A 99 -3.56 -6.89 -1.52
N CYS A 100 -3.28 -8.19 -1.60
CA CYS A 100 -4.06 -9.19 -0.85
C CYS A 100 -3.95 -8.95 0.66
N GLN A 101 -2.74 -8.63 1.14
CA GLN A 101 -2.49 -8.30 2.52
C GLN A 101 -3.27 -7.06 2.96
N VAL A 102 -3.27 -5.99 2.14
CA VAL A 102 -4.04 -4.77 2.40
C VAL A 102 -5.53 -5.09 2.42
N ALA A 103 -6.07 -5.82 1.45
CA ALA A 103 -7.48 -6.20 1.39
C ALA A 103 -7.91 -7.00 2.64
N ALA A 104 -7.07 -7.94 3.06
CA ALA A 104 -7.30 -8.76 4.24
C ALA A 104 -7.24 -7.93 5.53
N LEU A 105 -6.30 -6.98 5.63
CA LEU A 105 -6.20 -6.04 6.74
C LEU A 105 -7.43 -5.13 6.80
N THR A 106 -7.89 -4.58 5.68
CA THR A 106 -9.12 -3.77 5.59
C THR A 106 -10.32 -4.55 6.12
N GLY A 107 -10.44 -5.82 5.73
CA GLY A 107 -11.44 -6.73 6.28
C GLY A 107 -11.27 -6.92 7.79
N HIS A 108 -10.06 -7.20 8.27
CA HIS A 108 -9.81 -7.42 9.69
C HIS A 108 -10.12 -6.20 10.57
N LEU A 109 -9.82 -4.99 10.11
CA LEU A 109 -10.13 -3.74 10.82
C LEU A 109 -11.62 -3.41 10.83
N LYS A 110 -12.41 -3.93 9.89
CA LYS A 110 -13.85 -3.71 9.83
C LYS A 110 -14.54 -4.34 11.04
N SER A 111 -15.35 -3.54 11.75
CA SER A 111 -15.96 -3.94 13.03
C SER A 111 -17.14 -4.93 12.91
N ASN A 112 -17.80 -4.99 11.75
CA ASN A 112 -19.08 -5.71 11.57
C ASN A 112 -18.94 -6.99 10.71
N LEU A 113 -17.82 -7.72 10.81
CA LEU A 113 -17.66 -8.99 10.09
C LEU A 113 -18.02 -10.20 10.95
N ASN A 114 -18.52 -11.25 10.29
CA ASN A 114 -18.73 -12.56 10.92
C ASN A 114 -17.40 -13.14 11.40
N THR A 115 -17.42 -13.90 12.50
CA THR A 115 -16.21 -14.53 13.08
C THR A 115 -15.43 -15.39 12.08
N TYR A 116 -16.13 -16.13 11.19
CA TYR A 116 -15.49 -16.92 10.14
C TYR A 116 -14.75 -16.04 9.12
N ALA A 117 -15.37 -14.93 8.71
CA ALA A 117 -14.76 -13.99 7.77
C ALA A 117 -13.55 -13.29 8.40
N GLU A 118 -13.63 -12.91 9.68
CA GLU A 118 -12.50 -12.32 10.40
C GLU A 118 -11.32 -13.29 10.52
N ARG A 119 -11.57 -14.57 10.83
CA ARG A 119 -10.53 -15.62 10.83
C ARG A 119 -9.92 -15.83 9.44
N PHE A 120 -10.74 -15.82 8.39
CA PHE A 120 -10.26 -15.90 7.02
C PHE A 120 -9.38 -14.70 6.66
N CYS A 121 -9.80 -13.47 6.98
CA CYS A 121 -8.99 -12.27 6.80
C CYS A 121 -7.66 -12.35 7.56
N TYR A 122 -7.67 -12.83 8.81
CA TYR A 122 -6.45 -13.01 9.60
C TYR A 122 -5.47 -14.00 8.94
N LEU A 123 -5.95 -15.18 8.50
CA LEU A 123 -5.13 -16.19 7.84
C LEU A 123 -4.60 -15.69 6.48
N LEU A 124 -5.46 -15.05 5.69
CA LEU A 124 -5.08 -14.48 4.40
C LEU A 124 -4.04 -13.37 4.57
N MET A 125 -4.22 -12.48 5.55
CA MET A 125 -3.25 -11.44 5.90
C MET A 125 -1.91 -12.06 6.31
N SER A 126 -1.91 -13.11 7.13
CA SER A 126 -0.69 -13.81 7.53
C SER A 126 0.05 -14.45 6.34
N ALA A 127 -0.65 -15.27 5.54
CA ALA A 127 -0.05 -15.95 4.40
C ALA A 127 0.48 -14.96 3.34
N SER A 128 -0.29 -13.91 3.06
CA SER A 128 0.09 -12.86 2.09
C SER A 128 1.26 -12.02 2.59
N THR A 129 1.30 -11.64 3.88
CA THR A 129 2.44 -10.90 4.46
C THR A 129 3.72 -11.70 4.37
N TYR A 130 3.69 -12.98 4.76
CA TYR A 130 4.85 -13.86 4.66
C TYR A 130 5.32 -14.02 3.21
N THR A 131 4.39 -14.28 2.27
CA THR A 131 4.76 -14.44 0.86
C THR A 131 5.31 -13.15 0.27
N PHE A 132 4.74 -11.99 0.63
CA PHE A 132 5.25 -10.68 0.25
C PHE A 132 6.69 -10.45 0.75
N MET A 133 6.97 -10.84 2.00
CA MET A 133 8.31 -10.80 2.58
C MET A 133 9.31 -11.67 1.83
N MET A 134 8.88 -12.86 1.37
CA MET A 134 9.74 -13.78 0.60
C MET A 134 10.03 -13.30 -0.82
N MET A 135 9.07 -12.66 -1.48
CA MET A 135 9.17 -12.28 -2.90
C MET A 135 9.98 -11.00 -3.13
N CYS A 136 10.04 -10.10 -2.15
CA CYS A 136 10.75 -8.83 -2.26
C CYS A 136 11.63 -8.56 -1.04
N GLU A 137 12.90 -8.24 -1.29
CA GLU A 137 13.88 -7.92 -0.24
C GLU A 137 13.49 -6.65 0.54
N TYR A 138 12.98 -5.63 -0.15
CA TYR A 138 12.60 -4.33 0.43
C TYR A 138 11.17 -4.28 0.99
N SER A 139 10.46 -5.41 1.00
CA SER A 139 9.08 -5.54 1.51
C SER A 139 8.92 -5.04 2.95
N HIS A 140 9.92 -5.26 3.80
CA HIS A 140 9.92 -4.82 5.20
C HIS A 140 9.85 -3.29 5.36
N TYR A 141 10.31 -2.49 4.40
CA TYR A 141 10.15 -1.03 4.42
C TYR A 141 8.70 -0.60 4.14
N LEU A 142 8.01 -1.30 3.23
CA LEU A 142 6.60 -1.04 2.95
C LEU A 142 5.71 -1.46 4.12
N LEU A 143 6.01 -2.61 4.74
CA LEU A 143 5.36 -3.03 5.98
C LEU A 143 5.69 -2.10 7.15
N PHE A 144 6.88 -1.47 7.19
CA PHE A 144 7.20 -0.45 8.18
C PHE A 144 6.30 0.78 8.03
N LEU A 145 6.12 1.27 6.80
CA LEU A 145 5.21 2.37 6.52
C LEU A 145 3.76 2.03 6.94
N GLN A 146 3.35 0.79 6.69
CA GLN A 146 2.06 0.27 7.12
C GLN A 146 1.94 0.16 8.65
N ALA A 147 2.99 -0.28 9.35
CA ALA A 147 3.03 -0.34 10.81
C ALA A 147 2.93 1.07 11.43
N VAL A 148 3.61 2.07 10.87
CA VAL A 148 3.47 3.48 11.28
C VAL A 148 2.02 3.95 11.06
N SER A 149 1.40 3.56 9.95
CA SER A 149 -0.01 3.90 9.67
C SER A 149 -0.96 3.30 10.72
N LEU A 150 -0.73 2.06 11.13
CA LEU A 150 -1.50 1.37 12.17
C LEU A 150 -1.24 1.93 13.57
N PHE A 151 -0.02 2.36 13.86
CA PHE A 151 0.30 3.05 15.11
C PHE A 151 -0.45 4.39 15.22
N LEU A 152 -0.46 5.18 14.15
CA LEU A 152 -1.26 6.41 14.09
C LEU A 152 -2.76 6.13 14.22
N LEU A 153 -3.25 5.03 13.63
CA LEU A 153 -4.63 4.58 13.84
C LEU A 153 -4.90 4.26 15.31
N ASP A 154 -4.01 3.56 16.01
CA ASP A 154 -4.18 3.20 17.44
C ASP A 154 -4.24 4.46 18.32
N ILE A 155 -3.41 5.47 18.02
CA ILE A 155 -3.45 6.79 18.67
C ILE A 155 -4.81 7.47 18.50
N PHE A 156 -5.38 7.43 17.29
CA PHE A 156 -6.66 8.08 17.00
C PHE A 156 -7.87 7.25 17.45
N THR A 157 -7.78 5.92 17.46
CA THR A 157 -8.88 4.96 17.68
C THR A 157 -8.53 3.92 18.74
N VAL A 158 -8.56 4.35 20.01
CA VAL A 158 -8.25 3.53 21.19
C VAL A 158 -9.04 2.21 21.28
N GLU A 159 -10.21 2.11 20.64
CA GLU A 159 -11.07 0.92 20.67
C GLU A 159 -10.54 -0.26 19.84
N GLN A 160 -9.60 -0.05 18.92
CA GLN A 160 -9.10 -1.11 18.01
C GLN A 160 -7.74 -1.70 18.38
N GLY A 161 -7.16 -1.30 19.51
CA GLY A 161 -5.80 -1.68 19.88
C GLY A 161 -5.54 -3.18 19.81
N ASP A 162 -6.46 -4.03 20.27
CA ASP A 162 -6.23 -5.48 20.25
C ASP A 162 -6.09 -6.06 18.83
N LYS A 163 -6.90 -5.60 17.88
CA LYS A 163 -6.79 -6.02 16.47
C LYS A 163 -5.46 -5.61 15.85
N ILE A 164 -5.01 -4.39 16.12
CA ILE A 164 -3.74 -3.87 15.60
C ILE A 164 -2.55 -4.67 16.14
N HIS A 165 -2.59 -5.07 17.41
CA HIS A 165 -1.54 -5.90 18.00
C HIS A 165 -1.48 -7.31 17.42
N GLU A 166 -2.61 -7.88 16.98
CA GLU A 166 -2.61 -9.14 16.24
C GLU A 166 -1.89 -9.02 14.88
N VAL A 167 -2.02 -7.87 14.20
CA VAL A 167 -1.26 -7.57 12.98
C VAL A 167 0.24 -7.49 13.25
N TYR A 168 0.64 -6.85 14.35
CA TYR A 168 2.03 -6.77 14.78
C TYR A 168 2.66 -8.14 15.06
N LYS A 169 1.90 -9.08 15.65
CA LYS A 169 2.36 -10.47 15.80
C LYS A 169 2.63 -11.13 14.45
N ILE A 170 1.76 -10.91 13.45
CA ILE A 170 1.97 -11.42 12.09
C ILE A 170 3.27 -10.85 11.50
N TYR A 171 3.55 -9.56 11.69
CA TYR A 171 4.77 -8.94 11.17
C TYR A 171 6.03 -9.53 11.80
N ILE A 172 6.06 -9.69 13.13
CA ILE A 172 7.19 -10.34 13.81
C ILE A 172 7.37 -11.79 13.34
N PHE A 173 6.28 -12.55 13.25
CA PHE A 173 6.33 -13.93 12.79
C PHE A 173 6.84 -14.04 11.34
N SER A 174 6.36 -13.16 10.46
CA SER A 174 6.78 -13.12 9.05
C SER A 174 8.24 -12.69 8.89
N LEU A 175 8.72 -11.74 9.72
CA LEU A 175 10.12 -11.33 9.77
C LEU A 175 11.02 -12.48 10.25
N PHE A 176 10.62 -13.18 11.31
CA PHE A 176 11.36 -14.31 11.83
C PHE A 176 11.47 -15.44 10.80
N LEU A 177 10.34 -15.82 10.18
CA LEU A 177 10.34 -16.86 9.16
C LEU A 177 11.11 -16.43 7.89
N GLY A 178 10.97 -15.17 7.49
CA GLY A 178 11.73 -14.57 6.39
C GLY A 178 13.25 -14.59 6.66
N TYR A 179 13.67 -14.27 7.88
CA TYR A 179 15.07 -14.35 8.29
C TYR A 179 15.63 -15.76 8.17
N LEU A 180 14.91 -16.78 8.68
CA LEU A 180 15.35 -18.17 8.59
C LEU A 180 15.43 -18.67 7.14
N LEU A 181 14.45 -18.32 6.30
CA LEU A 181 14.33 -18.85 4.94
C LEU A 181 15.14 -18.07 3.90
N GLN A 182 15.51 -16.81 4.17
CA GLN A 182 16.42 -16.03 3.33
C GLN A 182 17.88 -16.20 3.74
N PHE A 183 18.25 -17.38 4.25
CA PHE A 183 19.61 -17.73 4.65
C PHE A 183 20.21 -16.74 5.66
N GLU A 184 19.44 -16.42 6.71
CA GLU A 184 19.88 -15.56 7.82
C GLU A 184 20.25 -14.13 7.38
N ASN A 185 19.49 -13.58 6.43
CA ASN A 185 19.72 -12.23 5.91
C ASN A 185 19.72 -11.17 7.03
N PRO A 186 20.88 -10.53 7.34
CA PRO A 186 20.99 -9.58 8.44
C PRO A 186 20.17 -8.30 8.20
N ALA A 187 19.80 -7.99 6.95
CA ALA A 187 18.95 -6.85 6.61
C ALA A 187 17.60 -6.89 7.36
N LEU A 188 17.04 -8.09 7.57
CA LEU A 188 15.77 -8.27 8.26
C LEU A 188 15.88 -8.03 9.77
N LEU A 189 17.02 -8.39 10.37
CA LEU A 189 17.30 -8.13 11.79
C LEU A 189 17.50 -6.63 12.05
N VAL A 190 18.22 -5.95 11.17
CA VAL A 190 18.52 -4.51 11.27
C VAL A 190 17.34 -3.65 10.75
N SER A 191 16.24 -4.28 10.32
CA SER A 191 15.12 -3.57 9.74
C SER A 191 14.44 -2.64 10.76
N PRO A 192 14.06 -1.41 10.35
CA PRO A 192 13.29 -0.52 11.23
C PRO A 192 11.92 -1.10 11.59
N LEU A 193 11.37 -2.00 10.76
CA LEU A 193 10.13 -2.72 11.06
C LEU A 193 10.26 -3.59 12.30
N LEU A 194 11.32 -4.40 12.40
CA LEU A 194 11.50 -5.30 13.54
C LEU A 194 11.61 -4.49 14.82
N SER A 195 12.47 -3.47 14.84
CA SER A 195 12.69 -2.58 15.98
C SER A 195 11.39 -1.89 16.42
N PHE A 196 10.62 -1.37 15.45
CA PHE A 196 9.37 -0.67 15.71
C PHE A 196 8.29 -1.58 16.28
N VAL A 197 8.00 -2.70 15.62
CA VAL A 197 6.94 -3.61 16.06
C VAL A 197 7.30 -4.28 17.39
N SER A 198 8.56 -4.61 17.60
CA SER A 198 9.04 -5.17 18.88
C SER A 198 8.89 -4.19 20.03
N ALA A 199 9.24 -2.91 19.82
CA ALA A 199 9.07 -1.85 20.81
C ALA A 199 7.60 -1.67 21.21
N LEU A 200 6.68 -1.66 20.23
CA LEU A 200 5.24 -1.52 20.49
C LEU A 200 4.70 -2.71 21.29
N MET A 201 5.11 -3.93 20.94
CA MET A 201 4.73 -5.14 21.68
C MET A 201 5.29 -5.14 23.11
N LEU A 202 6.54 -4.73 23.30
CA LEU A 202 7.15 -4.60 24.64
C LEU A 202 6.41 -3.56 25.48
N THR A 203 6.05 -2.42 24.88
CA THR A 203 5.32 -1.35 25.57
C THR A 203 3.94 -1.83 26.01
N LYS A 204 3.19 -2.58 25.17
CA LYS A 204 1.91 -3.19 25.59
C LYS A 204 2.09 -4.16 26.76
N CYS A 205 3.13 -5.00 26.73
CA CYS A 205 3.43 -5.94 27.82
C CYS A 205 3.66 -5.21 29.15
N LEU A 206 4.41 -4.11 29.13
CA LEU A 206 4.67 -3.26 30.30
C LEU A 206 3.40 -2.55 30.80
N GLN A 207 2.48 -2.19 29.89
CA GLN A 207 1.25 -1.48 30.24
C GLN A 207 0.21 -2.34 30.98
N LEU A 208 0.22 -3.68 30.79
CA LEU A 208 -0.74 -4.62 31.40
C LEU A 208 -0.66 -4.70 32.94
N ASN A 209 0.45 -4.25 33.55
CA ASN A 209 0.74 -4.51 34.97
C ASN A 209 0.41 -3.36 35.96
N VAL A 210 -0.43 -2.37 35.62
CA VAL A 210 -0.58 -1.16 36.46
C VAL A 210 -2.03 -0.75 36.73
N LYS A 211 -2.36 -0.50 38.02
CA LYS A 211 -3.66 -0.02 38.52
C LYS A 211 -4.04 1.37 37.98
N LYS A 212 -5.31 1.56 37.63
CA LYS A 212 -5.86 2.78 37.01
C LYS A 212 -6.26 3.82 38.07
N GLY A 213 -5.55 4.95 38.14
CA GLY A 213 -5.97 6.18 38.83
C GLY A 213 -6.15 7.34 37.85
N THR A 214 -7.10 8.26 38.09
CA THR A 214 -7.62 9.20 37.06
C THR A 214 -6.64 10.26 36.57
N PHE A 215 -5.78 10.81 37.44
CA PHE A 215 -4.73 11.77 37.06
C PHE A 215 -3.46 11.07 36.56
N VAL A 216 -3.09 9.98 37.25
CA VAL A 216 -2.00 9.08 36.85
C VAL A 216 -2.23 8.52 35.45
N ALA A 217 -3.48 8.27 35.04
CA ALA A 217 -3.81 7.77 33.71
C ALA A 217 -3.50 8.78 32.58
N LYS A 218 -3.70 10.09 32.80
CA LYS A 218 -3.39 11.12 31.79
C LYS A 218 -1.88 11.28 31.62
N ILE A 219 -1.13 11.36 32.72
CA ILE A 219 0.33 11.43 32.70
C ILE A 219 0.91 10.14 32.11
N LYS A 220 0.40 8.97 32.49
CA LYS A 220 0.81 7.68 31.93
C LYS A 220 0.58 7.60 30.43
N LYS A 221 -0.49 8.18 29.90
CA LYS A 221 -0.74 8.22 28.44
C LYS A 221 0.33 9.01 27.70
N VAL A 222 0.78 10.15 28.24
CA VAL A 222 1.85 10.96 27.65
C VAL A 222 3.19 10.23 27.73
N ILE A 223 3.50 9.61 28.88
CA ILE A 223 4.73 8.83 29.07
C ILE A 223 4.75 7.63 28.09
N ASN A 224 3.65 6.90 27.97
CA ASN A 224 3.53 5.78 27.05
C ASN A 224 3.74 6.21 25.60
N PHE A 225 3.15 7.33 25.18
CA PHE A 225 3.37 7.87 23.84
C PHE A 225 4.86 8.22 23.59
N TYR A 226 5.52 8.85 24.56
CA TYR A 226 6.94 9.15 24.43
C TYR A 226 7.80 7.88 24.38
N LEU A 227 7.45 6.86 25.18
CA LEU A 227 8.11 5.56 25.18
C LEU A 227 7.92 4.84 23.84
N GLU A 228 6.71 4.83 23.28
CA GLU A 228 6.37 4.23 21.99
C GLU A 228 7.12 4.89 20.82
N CYS A 229 7.44 6.18 20.92
CA CYS A 229 8.24 6.88 19.91
C CYS A 229 9.75 6.68 20.07
N THR A 230 10.27 6.64 21.31
CA THR A 230 11.72 6.61 21.57
C THR A 230 12.30 5.20 21.57
N LEU A 231 11.56 4.22 22.10
CA LEU A 231 12.00 2.83 22.22
C LEU A 231 12.30 2.14 20.87
N PRO A 232 11.51 2.32 19.79
CA PRO A 232 11.87 1.81 18.47
C PRO A 232 13.24 2.28 17.99
N VAL A 233 13.54 3.57 18.19
CA VAL A 233 14.78 4.18 17.70
C VAL A 233 15.96 3.65 18.50
N THR A 234 15.84 3.55 19.82
CA THR A 234 16.91 3.01 20.66
C THR A 234 17.15 1.52 20.37
N LEU A 235 16.10 0.72 20.23
CA LEU A 235 16.23 -0.69 19.86
C LEU A 235 16.91 -0.84 18.48
N ASN A 236 16.55 -0.01 17.51
CA ASN A 236 17.17 -0.04 16.20
C ASN A 236 18.66 0.28 16.25
N MET A 237 19.06 1.29 17.04
CA MET A 237 20.46 1.64 17.25
C MET A 237 21.23 0.52 17.97
N ILE A 238 20.62 -0.12 18.98
CA ILE A 238 21.23 -1.23 19.70
C ILE A 238 21.46 -2.43 18.76
N ILE A 239 20.45 -2.80 17.96
CA ILE A 239 20.58 -3.93 17.02
C ILE A 239 21.68 -3.64 15.99
N LYS A 240 21.74 -2.40 15.46
CA LYS A 240 22.81 -1.96 14.55
C LYS A 240 24.21 -2.03 15.16
N MET A 241 24.33 -1.90 16.48
CA MET A 241 25.62 -2.02 17.17
C MET A 241 26.11 -3.47 17.24
N PHE A 242 25.20 -4.45 17.30
CA PHE A 242 25.54 -5.87 17.43
C PHE A 242 25.63 -6.62 16.11
N VAL A 243 24.89 -6.19 15.09
CA VAL A 243 24.89 -6.83 13.76
C VAL A 243 25.97 -6.17 12.88
N PRO A 244 26.88 -6.95 12.27
CA PRO A 244 27.93 -6.40 11.40
C PRO A 244 27.34 -5.57 10.25
N HIS A 245 27.98 -4.43 9.96
CA HIS A 245 27.64 -3.55 8.85
C HIS A 245 27.59 -4.36 7.54
N THR A 246 26.36 -4.60 7.05
CA THR A 246 26.12 -5.33 5.81
C THR A 246 25.60 -4.36 4.76
N GLU A 247 25.91 -4.64 3.49
CA GLU A 247 25.57 -3.83 2.30
C GLU A 247 24.07 -3.49 2.15
N SER A 248 23.19 -4.10 2.95
CA SER A 248 21.76 -3.77 3.03
C SER A 248 21.42 -2.39 3.63
N GLU A 249 22.39 -1.67 4.20
CA GLU A 249 22.16 -0.31 4.74
C GLU A 249 21.96 0.78 3.68
N HIS A 250 22.24 0.48 2.41
CA HIS A 250 22.22 1.49 1.35
C HIS A 250 20.86 2.15 1.15
N MET A 251 19.72 1.51 1.46
CA MET A 251 18.40 2.11 1.27
C MET A 251 18.06 3.16 2.34
N LEU A 252 18.34 2.89 3.61
CA LEU A 252 18.10 3.86 4.69
C LEU A 252 19.10 5.01 4.57
N GLU A 253 20.38 4.70 4.33
CA GLU A 253 21.43 5.68 4.08
C GLU A 253 21.11 6.53 2.84
N PHE A 254 20.59 5.92 1.77
CA PHE A 254 20.10 6.65 0.60
C PHE A 254 18.97 7.62 0.95
N LEU A 255 17.99 7.21 1.75
CA LEU A 255 16.91 8.10 2.19
C LEU A 255 17.47 9.25 3.02
N GLU A 256 18.39 8.99 3.94
CA GLU A 256 19.06 10.03 4.74
C GLU A 256 19.79 11.05 3.88
N VAL A 257 20.57 10.59 2.89
CA VAL A 257 21.27 11.47 1.94
C VAL A 257 20.27 12.24 1.09
N LYS A 258 19.23 11.58 0.60
CA LYS A 258 18.20 12.22 -0.24
C LYS A 258 17.39 13.28 0.51
N PHE A 259 17.15 13.11 1.81
CA PHE A 259 16.53 14.10 2.67
C PHE A 259 17.52 15.13 3.24
N GLY A 260 18.82 15.03 2.92
CA GLY A 260 19.87 15.95 3.38
C GLY A 260 20.22 15.81 4.87
N LEU A 261 19.85 14.68 5.50
CA LEU A 261 20.14 14.38 6.90
C LEU A 261 21.57 13.86 7.11
N ASN A 262 22.18 13.32 6.06
CA ASN A 262 23.52 12.73 6.07
C ASN A 262 24.26 13.09 4.77
N MET A 263 25.57 13.24 4.83
CA MET A 263 26.43 13.53 3.67
C MET A 263 27.41 12.38 3.51
N THR A 264 27.17 11.49 2.54
CA THR A 264 28.00 10.30 2.36
C THR A 264 28.84 10.41 1.09
N LYS A 265 30.07 9.89 1.14
CA LYS A 265 30.96 9.77 -0.02
C LYS A 265 30.83 8.40 -0.70
N ASN A 266 29.84 7.60 -0.29
CA ASN A 266 29.66 6.24 -0.75
C ASN A 266 29.23 6.23 -2.22
N PHE A 267 30.07 5.61 -3.07
CA PHE A 267 29.82 5.51 -4.50
C PHE A 267 28.45 4.85 -4.79
N THR A 268 28.11 3.78 -4.07
CA THR A 268 26.84 3.06 -4.22
C THR A 268 25.63 3.97 -3.96
N VAL A 269 25.68 4.80 -2.92
CA VAL A 269 24.58 5.73 -2.60
C VAL A 269 24.47 6.83 -3.65
N ASN A 270 25.61 7.38 -4.10
CA ASN A 270 25.63 8.37 -5.18
C ASN A 270 25.13 7.80 -6.51
N TRP A 271 25.45 6.54 -6.80
CA TRP A 271 24.92 5.82 -7.96
C TRP A 271 23.39 5.64 -7.86
N LEU A 272 22.87 5.25 -6.68
CA LEU A 272 21.43 5.11 -6.43
C LEU A 272 20.67 6.43 -6.62
N LEU A 273 21.26 7.58 -6.26
CA LEU A 273 20.68 8.92 -6.51
C LEU A 273 20.50 9.23 -7.99
N CYS A 274 21.34 8.67 -8.86
CA CYS A 274 21.24 8.85 -10.31
C CYS A 274 20.19 7.93 -10.96
N GLN A 275 19.69 6.92 -10.26
CA GLN A 275 18.74 5.96 -10.82
C GLN A 275 17.35 6.58 -11.00
N GLU A 276 16.77 6.48 -12.20
CA GLU A 276 15.47 7.09 -12.56
C GLU A 276 14.34 6.71 -11.59
N SER A 277 14.26 5.44 -11.17
CA SER A 277 13.25 4.98 -10.20
C SER A 277 13.41 5.58 -8.80
N LEU A 278 14.54 6.20 -8.51
CA LEU A 278 14.84 6.85 -7.24
C LEU A 278 14.89 8.36 -7.38
N GLN A 279 14.53 8.93 -8.53
CA GLN A 279 14.35 10.37 -8.73
C GLN A 279 12.92 10.81 -8.38
N THR A 280 12.64 12.11 -8.40
CA THR A 280 11.29 12.64 -8.22
C THR A 280 10.44 12.39 -9.47
N PRO A 281 9.15 12.06 -9.34
CA PRO A 281 8.28 11.80 -10.49
C PRO A 281 8.15 13.03 -11.39
N SER A 282 8.08 12.79 -12.70
CA SER A 282 7.95 13.82 -13.72
C SER A 282 6.58 14.53 -13.72
N GLN A 283 6.50 15.72 -14.32
CA GLN A 283 5.23 16.45 -14.45
C GLN A 283 4.23 15.71 -15.36
N ASP A 284 4.71 14.99 -16.38
CA ASP A 284 3.88 14.22 -17.31
C ASP A 284 3.05 13.14 -16.61
N PHE A 285 3.59 12.56 -15.53
CA PHE A 285 2.87 11.62 -14.69
C PHE A 285 1.58 12.24 -14.11
N PHE A 286 1.66 13.45 -13.54
CA PHE A 286 0.49 14.14 -12.99
C PHE A 286 -0.49 14.59 -14.07
N LEU A 287 0.01 14.98 -15.25
CA LEU A 287 -0.82 15.32 -16.40
C LEU A 287 -1.66 14.13 -16.85
N ARG A 288 -1.06 12.94 -17.01
CA ARG A 288 -1.78 11.71 -17.38
C ARG A 288 -2.85 11.34 -16.35
N LEU A 289 -2.52 11.39 -15.06
CA LEU A 289 -3.50 11.11 -13.99
C LEU A 289 -4.64 12.13 -13.92
N THR A 290 -4.39 13.37 -14.32
CA THR A 290 -5.42 14.42 -14.37
C THR A 290 -6.30 14.24 -15.61
N GLN A 291 -5.72 13.88 -16.76
CA GLN A 291 -6.45 13.58 -17.99
C GLN A 291 -7.42 12.41 -17.82
N SER A 292 -7.01 11.36 -17.10
CA SER A 292 -7.90 10.23 -16.77
C SER A 292 -8.94 10.56 -15.69
N SER A 293 -8.99 11.80 -15.20
CA SER A 293 -9.77 12.31 -14.05
C SER A 293 -9.48 11.63 -12.71
N LEU A 294 -8.51 10.71 -12.66
CA LEU A 294 -8.20 9.95 -11.45
C LEU A 294 -7.66 10.85 -10.33
N LEU A 295 -6.69 11.72 -10.64
CA LEU A 295 -6.09 12.62 -9.67
C LEU A 295 -7.10 13.61 -9.04
N PRO A 296 -7.97 14.33 -9.80
CA PRO A 296 -8.92 15.25 -9.19
C PRO A 296 -9.96 14.53 -8.31
N PHE A 297 -10.46 13.36 -8.72
CA PHE A 297 -11.38 12.59 -7.87
C PHE A 297 -10.68 12.08 -6.61
N TYR A 298 -9.44 11.60 -6.72
CA TYR A 298 -8.65 11.19 -5.56
C TYR A 298 -8.44 12.33 -4.56
N ILE A 299 -8.01 13.51 -5.04
CA ILE A 299 -7.79 14.68 -4.17
C ILE A 299 -9.10 15.10 -3.49
N LEU A 300 -10.22 15.12 -4.22
CA LEU A 300 -11.54 15.42 -3.67
C LEU A 300 -11.91 14.44 -2.53
N VAL A 301 -11.79 13.14 -2.79
CA VAL A 301 -12.09 12.08 -1.81
C VAL A 301 -11.18 12.22 -0.60
N LEU A 302 -9.88 12.43 -0.81
CA LEU A 302 -8.90 12.59 0.26
C LEU A 302 -9.22 13.79 1.16
N ILE A 303 -9.57 14.95 0.58
CA ILE A 303 -9.96 16.15 1.33
C ILE A 303 -11.20 15.88 2.18
N ILE A 304 -12.25 15.28 1.61
CA ILE A 304 -13.49 14.98 2.35
C ILE A 304 -13.22 14.04 3.52
N CYS A 305 -12.47 12.98 3.27
CA CYS A 305 -12.05 12.01 4.25
C CYS A 305 -11.19 12.61 5.38
N LEU A 306 -10.22 13.47 5.03
CA LEU A 306 -9.38 14.18 6.00
C LEU A 306 -10.19 15.13 6.87
N LEU A 307 -11.09 15.93 6.28
CA LEU A 307 -11.94 16.83 7.04
C LEU A 307 -12.88 16.06 7.98
N SER A 308 -13.43 14.93 7.52
CA SER A 308 -14.25 14.06 8.37
C SER A 308 -13.45 13.49 9.55
N MET A 309 -12.22 12.99 9.31
CA MET A 309 -11.33 12.51 10.37
C MET A 309 -11.00 13.62 11.37
N MET A 310 -10.62 14.80 10.89
CA MET A 310 -10.28 15.94 11.74
C MET A 310 -11.46 16.39 12.60
N GLN A 311 -12.69 16.38 12.07
CA GLN A 311 -13.89 16.66 12.85
C GLN A 311 -14.09 15.67 14.00
N VAL A 312 -13.85 14.37 13.75
CA VAL A 312 -13.96 13.32 14.78
C VAL A 312 -12.88 13.49 15.85
N ILE A 313 -11.63 13.74 15.46
CA ILE A 313 -10.53 13.99 16.38
C ILE A 313 -10.82 15.24 17.24
N PHE A 314 -11.26 16.34 16.64
CA PHE A 314 -11.57 17.58 17.36
C PHE A 314 -12.71 17.41 18.36
N ARG A 315 -13.75 16.63 18.00
CA ARG A 315 -14.84 16.28 18.92
C ARG A 315 -14.36 15.45 20.11
N ARG A 316 -13.48 14.48 19.87
CA ARG A 316 -12.87 13.65 20.93
C ARG A 316 -11.99 14.48 21.86
N LEU A 317 -11.18 15.40 21.32
CA LEU A 317 -10.35 16.32 22.10
C LEU A 317 -11.16 17.26 22.97
N ASN A 318 -12.30 17.76 22.46
CA ASN A 318 -13.21 18.64 23.21
C ASN A 318 -14.06 17.93 24.27
N GLY A 319 -13.82 16.63 24.54
CA GLY A 319 -14.47 15.90 25.63
C GLY A 319 -15.97 15.69 25.49
N LYS A 320 -16.56 16.00 24.32
CA LYS A 320 -17.95 15.64 24.03
C LYS A 320 -18.01 14.12 23.87
N SER A 321 -18.42 13.44 24.93
CA SER A 321 -18.48 11.98 24.94
C SER A 321 -19.42 11.48 23.84
N LEU A 322 -19.09 10.30 23.32
CA LEU A 322 -19.81 9.52 22.30
C LEU A 322 -21.27 9.15 22.69
N LYS A 323 -21.84 9.75 23.76
CA LYS A 323 -23.11 9.32 24.39
C LYS A 323 -24.34 10.21 24.18
N GLU A 324 -24.30 11.28 23.40
CA GLU A 324 -25.53 11.98 23.01
C GLU A 324 -25.66 12.06 21.49
N THR A 325 -26.80 11.59 20.98
CA THR A 325 -27.19 11.36 19.58
C THR A 325 -26.58 10.15 18.88
N VAL A 326 -26.76 8.96 19.48
CA VAL A 326 -26.93 7.71 18.70
C VAL A 326 -28.33 7.74 18.08
N ALA A 327 -28.51 8.61 17.09
CA ALA A 327 -29.55 8.42 16.09
C ALA A 327 -28.87 7.73 14.91
N ILE A 328 -29.30 6.50 14.67
CA ILE A 328 -28.84 5.58 13.64
C ILE A 328 -29.21 6.17 12.27
N GLU A 329 -28.49 7.18 11.78
CA GLU A 329 -28.60 7.71 10.40
C GLU A 329 -27.55 8.76 9.98
N ASP A 330 -26.48 8.94 10.76
CA ASP A 330 -25.43 9.92 10.47
C ASP A 330 -24.21 9.26 9.82
N GLY A 331 -24.13 9.35 8.49
CA GLY A 331 -22.92 9.03 7.72
C GLY A 331 -21.68 9.76 8.26
N ARG A 332 -20.88 9.05 9.06
CA ARG A 332 -19.59 9.53 9.58
C ARG A 332 -18.50 8.57 9.19
N ILE A 333 -18.05 8.73 7.94
CA ILE A 333 -16.91 8.01 7.38
C ILE A 333 -15.67 8.12 8.26
N GLY A 334 -15.43 9.29 8.85
CA GLY A 334 -14.29 9.56 9.72
C GLY A 334 -14.29 8.81 11.06
N GLU A 335 -15.33 8.03 11.38
CA GLU A 335 -15.34 7.14 12.55
C GLU A 335 -14.94 5.69 12.19
N ARG A 336 -14.90 5.34 10.89
CA ARG A 336 -14.55 3.99 10.43
C ARG A 336 -13.04 3.78 10.45
N PRO A 337 -12.53 2.84 11.25
CA PRO A 337 -11.11 2.65 11.44
C PRO A 337 -10.40 2.14 10.19
N GLU A 338 -11.05 1.30 9.38
CA GLU A 338 -10.51 0.86 8.10
C GLU A 338 -10.24 2.04 7.15
N ILE A 339 -11.12 3.06 7.16
CA ILE A 339 -10.97 4.24 6.30
C ILE A 339 -9.88 5.15 6.85
N ILE A 340 -9.82 5.36 8.17
CA ILE A 340 -8.75 6.14 8.82
C ILE A 340 -7.38 5.55 8.48
N TYR A 341 -7.23 4.22 8.56
CA TYR A 341 -6.02 3.52 8.14
C TYR A 341 -5.64 3.87 6.70
N HIS A 342 -6.57 3.71 5.75
CA HIS A 342 -6.30 3.98 4.34
C HIS A 342 -5.93 5.44 4.05
N ILE A 343 -6.52 6.41 4.76
CA ILE A 343 -6.18 7.83 4.64
C ILE A 343 -4.74 8.09 5.12
N ILE A 344 -4.39 7.57 6.30
CA ILE A 344 -3.03 7.74 6.84
C ILE A 344 -2.02 7.06 5.92
N HIS A 345 -2.32 5.84 5.50
CA HIS A 345 -1.43 5.05 4.65
C HIS A 345 -1.21 5.69 3.29
N THR A 346 -2.25 6.22 2.63
CA THR A 346 -2.09 6.90 1.33
C THR A 346 -1.33 8.21 1.43
N ILE A 347 -1.41 8.93 2.56
CA ILE A 347 -0.63 10.17 2.77
C ILE A 347 0.84 9.84 2.93
N LEU A 348 1.16 8.81 3.73
CA LEU A 348 2.53 8.35 3.93
C LEU A 348 3.14 7.74 2.66
N LEU A 349 2.37 6.93 1.93
CA LEU A 349 2.80 6.33 0.67
C LEU A 349 2.91 7.38 -0.43
N GLY A 350 1.95 8.31 -0.50
CA GLY A 350 1.93 9.41 -1.45
C GLY A 350 3.09 10.38 -1.24
N SER A 351 3.40 10.76 0.00
CA SER A 351 4.55 11.62 0.28
C SER A 351 5.86 10.97 -0.16
N LEU A 352 6.01 9.66 0.05
CA LEU A 352 7.18 8.92 -0.40
C LEU A 352 7.21 8.78 -1.93
N ALA A 353 6.06 8.62 -2.59
CA ALA A 353 5.95 8.59 -4.05
C ALA A 353 6.25 9.95 -4.72
N MET A 354 5.98 11.07 -4.04
CA MET A 354 6.42 12.40 -4.50
C MET A 354 7.95 12.56 -4.45
N VAL A 355 8.62 11.79 -3.59
CA VAL A 355 10.07 11.79 -3.49
C VAL A 355 10.67 10.76 -4.44
N LEU A 356 10.08 9.56 -4.56
CA LEU A 356 10.60 8.41 -5.30
C LEU A 356 9.65 7.96 -6.40
N GLU A 357 10.06 8.17 -7.65
CA GLU A 357 9.30 7.79 -8.84
C GLU A 357 8.97 6.29 -8.85
N GLY A 358 9.85 5.45 -8.32
CA GLY A 358 9.66 4.00 -8.29
C GLY A 358 8.45 3.56 -7.48
N LEU A 359 8.04 4.35 -6.49
CA LEU A 359 6.87 4.07 -5.67
C LEU A 359 5.55 4.48 -6.33
N LYS A 360 5.57 5.18 -7.48
CA LYS A 360 4.36 5.50 -8.22
C LYS A 360 3.57 4.23 -8.61
N TYR A 361 4.26 3.13 -8.88
CA TYR A 361 3.63 1.85 -9.24
C TYR A 361 2.93 1.17 -8.06
N ILE A 362 3.25 1.58 -6.83
CA ILE A 362 2.56 1.12 -5.61
C ILE A 362 1.43 2.09 -5.26
N TRP A 363 1.70 3.39 -5.41
CA TRP A 363 0.78 4.46 -5.05
C TRP A 363 -0.37 4.62 -6.05
N THR A 364 -0.13 4.61 -7.36
CA THR A 364 -1.17 4.83 -8.38
C THR A 364 -2.30 3.79 -8.32
N PRO A 365 -2.04 2.47 -8.18
CA PRO A 365 -3.11 1.49 -8.01
C PRO A 365 -3.90 1.69 -6.72
N TYR A 366 -3.24 2.14 -5.65
CA TYR A 366 -3.89 2.51 -4.39
C TYR A 366 -4.79 3.74 -4.55
N VAL A 367 -4.34 4.73 -5.34
CA VAL A 367 -5.11 5.92 -5.73
C VAL A 367 -6.36 5.53 -6.53
N CYS A 368 -6.26 4.59 -7.50
CA CYS A 368 -7.41 4.04 -8.22
C CYS A 368 -8.47 3.47 -7.27
N MET A 369 -8.02 2.64 -6.31
CA MET A 369 -8.88 2.00 -5.33
C MET A 369 -9.59 3.02 -4.42
N LEU A 370 -8.86 4.02 -3.91
CA LEU A 370 -9.40 5.04 -3.01
C LEU A 370 -10.33 6.04 -3.71
N ALA A 371 -9.95 6.50 -4.89
CA ALA A 371 -10.81 7.36 -5.69
C ALA A 371 -12.15 6.65 -5.96
N ALA A 372 -12.09 5.36 -6.30
CA ALA A 372 -13.28 4.60 -6.66
C ALA A 372 -14.17 4.33 -5.43
N PHE A 373 -13.55 4.04 -4.29
CA PHE A 373 -14.24 3.96 -3.00
C PHE A 373 -15.04 5.25 -2.75
N GLY A 374 -14.40 6.42 -2.88
CA GLY A 374 -15.06 7.66 -2.51
C GLY A 374 -16.12 8.11 -3.50
N VAL A 375 -15.91 7.91 -4.80
CA VAL A 375 -16.92 8.22 -5.83
C VAL A 375 -18.15 7.32 -5.70
N CYS A 376 -17.98 6.05 -5.36
CA CYS A 376 -19.09 5.09 -5.25
C CYS A 376 -19.65 4.94 -3.83
N SER A 377 -19.10 5.61 -2.82
CA SER A 377 -19.59 5.52 -1.43
C SER A 377 -20.75 6.49 -1.20
N PRO A 378 -22.00 6.00 -0.98
CA PRO A 378 -23.14 6.86 -0.74
C PRO A 378 -22.97 7.70 0.54
N GLU A 379 -22.29 7.14 1.54
CA GLU A 379 -22.02 7.82 2.81
C GLU A 379 -21.10 9.04 2.66
N LEU A 380 -20.20 9.02 1.67
CA LEU A 380 -19.25 10.10 1.44
C LEU A 380 -19.97 11.31 0.86
N TRP A 381 -20.83 11.07 -0.11
CA TRP A 381 -21.70 12.08 -0.69
C TRP A 381 -22.69 12.61 0.34
N MET A 382 -23.27 11.76 1.19
CA MET A 382 -24.15 12.20 2.28
C MET A 382 -23.40 13.12 3.26
N THR A 383 -22.16 12.80 3.60
CA THR A 383 -21.31 13.65 4.46
C THR A 383 -21.03 15.00 3.79
N LEU A 384 -20.68 15.00 2.50
CA LEU A 384 -20.40 16.21 1.72
C LEU A 384 -21.64 17.10 1.58
N PHE A 385 -22.79 16.54 1.22
CA PHE A 385 -24.04 17.29 1.04
C PHE A 385 -24.54 17.90 2.35
N LYS A 386 -24.38 17.18 3.48
CA LYS A 386 -24.64 17.74 4.81
C LYS A 386 -23.77 18.97 5.08
N TRP A 387 -22.47 18.91 4.74
CA TRP A 387 -21.56 20.04 4.95
C TRP A 387 -21.91 21.25 4.08
N LEU A 388 -22.26 21.01 2.81
CA LEU A 388 -22.66 22.05 1.87
C LEU A 388 -24.09 22.60 2.10
N ARG A 389 -24.82 22.08 3.10
CA ARG A 389 -26.24 22.41 3.37
C ARG A 389 -27.14 22.27 2.14
N LEU A 390 -26.75 21.42 1.19
CA LEU A 390 -27.55 21.16 -0.01
C LEU A 390 -28.66 20.19 0.38
N ARG A 391 -29.92 20.62 0.21
CA ARG A 391 -31.10 19.79 0.46
C ARG A 391 -31.12 18.64 -0.55
N THR A 392 -30.63 17.47 -0.12
CA THR A 392 -30.74 16.16 -0.77
C THR A 392 -30.76 16.21 -2.29
N VAL A 393 -29.59 16.33 -2.91
CA VAL A 393 -29.47 15.99 -4.31
C VAL A 393 -29.43 14.46 -4.38
N HIS A 394 -30.52 13.86 -4.87
CA HIS A 394 -30.66 12.42 -5.05
C HIS A 394 -29.45 11.83 -5.82
N PRO A 395 -29.13 10.52 -5.68
CA PRO A 395 -28.14 9.76 -6.46
C PRO A 395 -28.20 9.92 -8.00
N ILE A 396 -29.20 10.62 -8.53
CA ILE A 396 -29.34 11.05 -9.92
C ILE A 396 -28.21 12.00 -10.35
N LEU A 397 -27.69 12.87 -9.48
CA LEU A 397 -26.58 13.76 -9.86
C LEU A 397 -25.24 12.99 -9.90
N LEU A 398 -25.07 12.03 -9.01
CA LEU A 398 -23.95 11.09 -9.06
C LEU A 398 -24.02 10.22 -10.31
N ALA A 399 -25.22 9.74 -10.65
CA ALA A 399 -25.50 9.04 -11.90
C ALA A 399 -25.28 9.97 -13.12
N LEU A 400 -25.53 11.27 -13.03
CA LEU A 400 -25.23 12.25 -14.09
C LEU A 400 -23.72 12.52 -14.23
N ILE A 401 -22.97 12.56 -13.13
CA ILE A 401 -21.50 12.68 -13.16
C ILE A 401 -20.88 11.40 -13.73
N LEU A 402 -21.33 10.22 -13.28
CA LEU A 402 -20.96 8.92 -13.85
C LEU A 402 -21.40 8.76 -15.31
N ARG A 403 -22.58 9.26 -15.68
CA ARG A 403 -23.10 9.25 -17.07
C ARG A 403 -22.32 10.21 -17.96
N ASN A 404 -21.95 11.39 -17.46
CA ASN A 404 -21.11 12.33 -18.19
C ASN A 404 -19.70 11.75 -18.36
N PHE A 405 -19.14 11.11 -17.34
CA PHE A 405 -17.88 10.36 -17.44
C PHE A 405 -17.97 9.22 -18.47
N CYS A 406 -19.04 8.42 -18.46
CA CYS A 406 -19.28 7.36 -19.43
C CYS A 406 -19.51 7.89 -20.87
N ARG A 407 -20.05 9.11 -20.99
CA ARG A 407 -20.22 9.81 -22.28
C ARG A 407 -18.90 10.38 -22.80
N THR A 408 -18.01 10.87 -21.94
CA THR A 408 -16.64 11.23 -22.31
C THR A 408 -15.83 9.99 -22.71
N TRP A 409 -16.01 8.88 -21.98
CA TRP A 409 -15.41 7.58 -22.27
C TRP A 409 -15.74 7.09 -23.69
N THR A 410 -17.01 7.13 -24.09
CA THR A 410 -17.42 6.73 -25.45
C THR A 410 -16.82 7.63 -26.53
N LEU A 411 -16.72 8.95 -26.28
CA LEU A 411 -16.17 9.91 -27.23
C LEU A 411 -14.64 9.80 -27.40
N GLU A 412 -13.90 9.42 -26.36
CA GLU A 412 -12.45 9.20 -26.43
C GLU A 412 -12.10 7.85 -27.04
N THR A 413 -12.85 6.78 -26.74
CA THR A 413 -12.66 5.47 -27.39
C THR A 413 -12.95 5.47 -28.88
N LEU A 414 -13.85 6.35 -29.36
CA LEU A 414 -14.17 6.51 -30.78
C LEU A 414 -13.18 7.42 -31.54
N LYS A 415 -12.35 8.21 -30.83
CA LYS A 415 -11.30 9.03 -31.44
C LYS A 415 -9.95 8.31 -31.54
N GLY A 416 -9.80 7.19 -30.86
CA GLY A 416 -8.58 6.36 -30.84
C GLY A 416 -8.63 5.11 -31.72
N SER A 417 -9.69 4.91 -32.53
CA SER A 417 -9.79 3.82 -33.51
C SER A 417 -9.45 4.29 -34.92
#